data_AF-A0A820L0P3-F1
#
_entry.id   AF-A0A820L0P3-F1
#
_cell.length_a   1.000
_cell.length_b   1.000
_cell.length_c   1.000
_cell.angle_alpha   90.00
_cell.angle_beta   90.00
_cell.angle_gamma   90.00
#
_symmetry.space_group_name_H-M   'P 1'
#
loop_
_entity.id
_entity.type
_entity.pdbx_description
1 polymer ?
#
loop_
_entity_poly.entity_id
_entity_poly.type
_entity_poly.pdbx_seq_one_letter_code
_entity_poly.pdbx_strand_id
1 'polypeptide(L)'
;MPTNLRSITKIKLIYIPASMINSLLKAYHSDPLAGHFGIRRTYYKLKNKYWWPDMKQSITQFIKSCLPCQQYNVSRSKRPGVLCPIETPTGPFQLIGIDYCG
;
A
#
# COMPACT_ATOMS: atom_id res chain seq x y z
N MET A 1 7.23 36.55 16.89
CA MET A 1 7.29 35.50 15.84
C MET A 1 8.72 34.99 15.73
N PRO A 2 9.13 33.91 16.42
CA PRO A 2 10.41 33.30 16.16
C PRO A 2 10.27 32.17 15.14
N THR A 3 11.14 32.26 14.14
CA THR A 3 11.32 31.40 12.99
C THR A 3 11.80 30.00 13.38
N ASN A 4 11.23 29.02 12.69
CA ASN A 4 11.53 27.60 12.74
C ASN A 4 12.99 27.33 12.36
N LEU A 5 13.88 27.25 13.36
CA LEU A 5 15.19 26.64 13.23
C LEU A 5 15.05 25.16 13.62
N ARG A 6 14.64 24.32 12.68
CA ARG A 6 14.96 22.89 12.75
C ARG A 6 16.47 22.77 12.75
N SER A 7 17.05 22.68 13.94
CA SER A 7 18.41 22.19 14.14
C SER A 7 18.53 20.89 13.33
N ILE A 8 19.29 20.94 12.23
CA ILE A 8 19.53 19.76 11.40
C ILE A 8 20.49 18.90 12.21
N THR A 9 19.92 18.09 13.10
CA THR A 9 20.68 17.10 13.85
C THR A 9 21.35 16.18 12.85
N LYS A 10 22.66 15.95 13.01
CA LYS A 10 23.44 15.04 12.17
C LYS A 10 22.95 13.61 12.45
N ILE A 11 21.98 13.14 11.67
CA ILE A 11 21.42 11.78 11.82
C ILE A 11 22.47 10.78 11.33
N LYS A 12 22.97 9.94 12.23
CA LYS A 12 23.78 8.78 11.88
C LYS A 12 22.84 7.63 11.49
N LEU A 13 22.95 7.16 10.25
CA LEU A 13 22.18 6.02 9.74
C LEU A 13 23.06 4.77 9.72
N ILE A 14 22.47 3.62 10.01
CA ILE A 14 23.15 2.33 9.93
C ILE A 14 23.09 1.84 8.48
N TYR A 15 24.25 1.58 7.88
CA TYR A 15 24.33 0.95 6.57
C TYR A 15 23.90 -0.52 6.65
N ILE A 16 23.04 -0.95 5.74
CA ILE A 16 22.58 -2.35 5.68
C ILE A 16 23.17 -3.04 4.45
N PRO A 17 23.99 -4.10 4.63
CA PRO A 17 24.46 -4.94 3.53
C PRO A 17 23.31 -5.64 2.80
N ALA A 18 23.49 -5.89 1.50
CA ALA A 18 22.47 -6.48 0.64
C ALA A 18 21.88 -7.80 1.19
N SER A 19 22.72 -8.63 1.79
CA SER A 19 22.34 -9.91 2.39
C SER A 19 21.34 -9.78 3.55
N MET A 20 21.31 -8.64 4.24
CA MET A 20 20.47 -8.41 5.41
C MET A 20 19.16 -7.68 5.11
N ILE A 21 19.02 -7.10 3.92
CA ILE A 21 17.86 -6.29 3.54
C ILE A 21 16.57 -7.11 3.68
N ASN A 22 16.53 -8.33 3.15
CA ASN A 22 15.31 -9.16 3.22
C ASN A 22 14.91 -9.50 4.65
N SER A 23 15.86 -9.84 5.52
CA SER A 23 15.60 -10.13 6.93
C SER A 23 15.04 -8.91 7.65
N LEU A 24 15.61 -7.73 7.39
CA LEU A 24 15.13 -6.46 7.94
C LEU A 24 13.71 -6.16 7.47
N LEU A 25 13.43 -6.28 6.17
CA LEU A 25 12.11 -6.02 5.61
C LEU A 25 11.06 -7.00 6.16
N LYS A 26 11.42 -8.28 6.34
CA LYS A 26 10.55 -9.27 6.98
C LYS A 26 10.19 -8.88 8.41
N ALA A 27 11.15 -8.41 9.20
CA ALA A 27 10.91 -7.96 10.57
C ALA A 27 10.01 -6.70 10.65
N TYR A 28 10.12 -5.78 9.68
CA TYR A 28 9.37 -4.52 9.69
C TYR A 28 8.02 -4.57 8.97
N HIS A 29 7.73 -5.65 8.23
CA HIS A 29 6.50 -5.81 7.45
C HIS A 29 5.72 -7.08 7.80
N SER A 30 6.40 -8.24 7.88
CA SER A 30 5.76 -9.55 8.02
C SER A 30 5.67 -10.04 9.47
N ASP A 31 6.28 -9.34 10.42
CA ASP A 31 6.13 -9.67 11.84
C ASP A 31 4.66 -9.45 12.27
N PRO A 32 4.07 -10.33 13.10
CA PRO A 32 2.70 -10.16 13.60
C PRO A 32 2.44 -8.80 14.24
N LEU A 33 3.45 -8.20 14.89
CA LEU A 33 3.37 -6.87 15.51
C LEU A 33 3.64 -5.73 14.52
N ALA A 34 4.21 -6.04 13.35
CA ALA A 34 4.48 -5.07 12.29
C ALA A 34 3.29 -4.81 11.36
N GLY A 35 2.27 -5.68 11.36
CA GLY A 35 0.94 -5.39 10.81
C GLY A 35 0.88 -5.14 9.28
N HIS A 36 1.82 -5.69 8.50
CA HIS A 36 1.77 -5.63 7.03
C HIS A 36 1.64 -4.21 6.45
N PHE A 37 2.31 -3.23 7.06
CA PHE A 37 2.22 -1.85 6.60
C PHE A 37 2.63 -1.67 5.14
N GLY A 38 1.88 -0.81 4.44
CA GLY A 38 2.16 -0.45 3.05
C GLY A 38 3.47 0.32 2.87
N ILE A 39 3.92 0.41 1.62
CA ILE A 39 5.23 0.93 1.18
C ILE A 39 5.62 2.23 1.88
N ARG A 40 4.71 3.21 1.89
CA ARG A 40 4.99 4.53 2.44
C ARG A 40 5.34 4.45 3.94
N ARG A 41 4.52 3.74 4.72
CA ARG A 41 4.69 3.66 6.18
C ARG A 41 5.93 2.85 6.55
N THR A 42 6.21 1.77 5.83
CA THR A 42 7.43 0.97 6.01
C THR A 42 8.69 1.78 5.73
N TYR A 43 8.71 2.56 4.63
CA TYR A 43 9.81 3.47 4.33
C TYR A 43 10.04 4.51 5.43
N TYR A 44 8.98 5.18 5.92
CA TYR A 44 9.11 6.19 6.98
C TYR A 44 9.62 5.62 8.31
N LYS A 45 9.29 4.36 8.63
CA LYS A 45 9.84 3.69 9.82
C LYS A 45 11.34 3.42 9.71
N LEU A 46 11.81 3.06 8.51
CA LEU A 46 13.20 2.63 8.28
C LEU A 46 14.14 3.81 8.02
N LYS A 47 13.69 4.84 7.31
CA LYS A 47 14.56 5.93 6.79
C LYS A 47 15.31 6.75 7.84
N ASN A 48 14.84 6.74 9.10
CA ASN A 48 15.45 7.49 10.19
C ASN A 48 16.49 6.65 10.96
N LYS A 49 16.60 5.34 10.66
CA LYS A 49 17.48 4.40 11.37
C LYS A 49 18.49 3.75 10.44
N TYR A 50 18.09 3.45 9.21
CA TYR A 50 18.86 2.66 8.26
C TYR A 50 19.00 3.36 6.93
N TRP A 51 20.03 2.95 6.19
CA TRP A 51 20.24 3.37 4.82
C TRP A 51 20.89 2.25 4.00
N TRP A 52 20.47 2.13 2.74
CA TRP A 52 21.13 1.35 1.71
C TRP A 52 20.71 1.90 0.33
N PRO A 53 21.47 1.60 -0.76
CA PRO A 53 21.11 2.02 -2.11
C PRO A 53 19.72 1.51 -2.51
N ASP A 54 18.92 2.33 -3.19
CA ASP A 54 17.60 1.97 -3.72
C ASP A 54 16.58 1.47 -2.68
N MET A 55 16.71 1.89 -1.43
CA MET A 55 15.85 1.48 -0.31
C MET A 55 14.34 1.50 -0.62
N LYS A 56 13.85 2.55 -1.29
CA LYS A 56 12.44 2.66 -1.66
C LYS A 56 12.02 1.58 -2.68
N GLN A 57 12.89 1.25 -3.62
CA GLN A 57 12.64 0.22 -4.63
C GLN A 57 12.65 -1.17 -3.98
N SER A 58 13.64 -1.49 -3.14
CA SER A 58 13.70 -2.77 -2.42
C SER A 58 12.46 -2.98 -1.55
N ILE A 59 12.04 -1.96 -0.78
CA ILE A 59 10.82 -2.00 0.04
C ILE A 59 9.59 -2.22 -0.84
N THR A 60 9.50 -1.52 -1.97
CA THR A 60 8.36 -1.64 -2.89
C THR A 60 8.26 -3.05 -3.46
N GLN A 61 9.37 -3.61 -3.93
CA GLN A 61 9.41 -4.95 -4.49
C GLN A 61 9.03 -6.01 -3.44
N PHE A 62 9.60 -5.92 -2.23
CA PHE A 62 9.30 -6.85 -1.13
C PHE A 62 7.81 -6.85 -0.76
N ILE A 63 7.22 -5.67 -0.56
CA ILE A 63 5.80 -5.56 -0.19
C ILE A 63 4.90 -6.00 -1.33
N LYS A 64 5.25 -5.66 -2.59
CA LYS A 64 4.51 -6.14 -3.76
C LYS A 64 4.56 -7.65 -3.90
N SER A 65 5.61 -8.33 -3.43
CA SER A 65 5.71 -9.80 -3.40
C SER A 65 5.04 -10.48 -2.20
N CYS A 66 4.48 -9.71 -1.24
CA CYS A 66 3.88 -10.27 -0.04
C CYS A 66 2.51 -10.89 -0.33
N LEU A 67 2.40 -12.23 -0.26
CA LEU A 67 1.15 -12.97 -0.51
C LEU A 67 -0.03 -12.51 0.37
N PRO A 68 0.09 -12.38 1.71
CA PRO A 68 -1.00 -11.83 2.52
C PRO A 68 -1.46 -10.45 2.05
N CYS A 69 -0.53 -9.54 1.73
CA CYS A 69 -0.90 -8.21 1.24
C CYS A 69 -1.60 -8.27 -0.10
N GLN A 70 -1.16 -9.13 -1.02
CA GLN A 70 -1.84 -9.30 -2.30
C GLN A 70 -3.25 -9.85 -2.13
N GLN A 71 -3.48 -10.74 -1.17
CA GLN A 71 -4.79 -11.36 -0.93
C GLN A 71 -5.77 -10.39 -0.26
N TYR A 72 -5.33 -9.68 0.79
CA TYR A 72 -6.23 -8.86 1.61
C TYR A 72 -6.27 -7.39 1.21
N ASN A 73 -5.19 -6.84 0.63
CA ASN A 73 -5.06 -5.44 0.23
C ASN A 73 -5.00 -5.28 -1.30
N VAL A 74 -5.89 -5.97 -2.02
CA VAL A 74 -6.01 -5.83 -3.48
C VAL A 74 -6.42 -4.40 -3.82
N SER A 75 -5.72 -3.78 -4.76
CA SER A 75 -6.14 -2.51 -5.33
C SER A 75 -7.51 -2.68 -6.00
N ARG A 76 -8.55 -2.06 -5.42
CA ARG A 76 -9.88 -1.94 -6.04
C ARG A 76 -9.95 -0.83 -7.09
N SER A 77 -8.82 -0.20 -7.41
CA SER A 77 -8.69 0.90 -8.38
C SER A 77 -8.81 0.45 -9.85
N LYS A 78 -9.54 -0.64 -10.14
CA LYS A 78 -9.98 -0.84 -11.53
C LYS A 78 -10.82 0.38 -11.88
N ARG A 79 -10.55 0.97 -13.04
CA ARG A 79 -11.42 2.02 -13.57
C ARG A 79 -12.84 1.46 -13.56
N PRO A 80 -13.84 2.19 -13.03
CA PRO A 80 -15.22 1.79 -13.20
C PRO A 80 -15.43 1.46 -14.68
N GLY A 81 -16.01 0.29 -14.95
CA GLY A 81 -16.42 -0.04 -16.31
C GLY A 81 -17.39 1.02 -16.81
N VAL A 82 -17.49 1.15 -18.13
CA VAL A 82 -18.57 1.93 -18.72
C VAL A 82 -19.88 1.26 -18.32
N LEU A 83 -20.82 2.02 -17.76
CA LEU A 83 -22.16 1.51 -17.48
C LEU A 83 -22.79 1.11 -18.82
N CYS A 84 -23.30 -0.11 -18.92
CA CYS A 84 -24.15 -0.53 -20.04
C CYS A 84 -25.60 -0.29 -19.64
N PRO A 85 -26.23 0.83 -20.05
CA PRO A 85 -27.64 1.06 -19.78
C PRO A 85 -28.52 0.06 -20.51
N ILE A 86 -29.61 -0.34 -19.87
CA ILE A 86 -30.67 -1.13 -20.49
C ILE A 86 -31.47 -0.18 -21.39
N GLU A 87 -31.83 -0.63 -22.59
CA GLU A 87 -32.67 0.14 -23.51
C GLU A 87 -34.04 0.45 -22.88
N THR A 88 -34.57 1.63 -23.17
CA THR A 88 -35.87 2.05 -22.61
C THR A 88 -36.99 1.22 -23.24
N PRO A 89 -37.81 0.51 -22.44
CA PRO A 89 -38.97 -0.21 -22.97
C PRO A 89 -39.97 0.77 -23.60
N THR A 90 -40.59 0.36 -24.70
CA THR A 90 -41.55 1.13 -25.51
C THR A 90 -43.01 0.92 -25.09
N GLY A 91 -43.26 -0.05 -24.22
CA GLY A 91 -44.60 -0.43 -23.80
C GLY A 91 -44.65 -1.05 -22.40
N PRO A 92 -45.86 -1.18 -21.82
CA PRO A 92 -46.03 -1.75 -20.49
C PRO A 92 -45.56 -3.21 -20.44
N PHE A 93 -45.03 -3.61 -19.29
CA PHE A 93 -44.56 -4.99 -18.99
C PHE A 93 -43.41 -5.53 -19.85
N GLN A 94 -42.72 -4.69 -20.63
CA GLN A 94 -41.57 -5.12 -21.45
C GLN A 94 -40.26 -5.29 -20.65
N LEU A 95 -40.16 -4.69 -19.47
CA LEU A 95 -39.03 -4.84 -18.56
C LEU A 95 -39.57 -4.95 -17.12
N ILE A 96 -39.20 -6.03 -16.42
CA ILE A 96 -39.60 -6.29 -15.04
C ILE A 96 -38.32 -6.52 -14.22
N GLY A 97 -38.07 -5.65 -13.24
CA GLY A 97 -37.02 -5.84 -12.24
C GLY A 97 -37.63 -6.40 -10.97
N ILE A 98 -37.11 -7.52 -10.47
CA ILE A 98 -37.55 -8.15 -9.22
C ILE A 98 -36.32 -8.27 -8.33
N ASP A 99 -36.45 -7.81 -7.08
CA ASP A 99 -35.44 -7.98 -6.05
C ASP A 99 -36.10 -8.35 -4.72
N TYR A 100 -35.37 -9.04 -3.86
CA TYR A 100 -35.81 -9.35 -2.51
C TYR A 100 -35.18 -8.37 -1.53
N CYS A 101 -36.00 -7.68 -0.75
CA CYS A 101 -35.52 -6.92 0.40
C CYS A 101 -35.67 -7.76 1.67
N GLY A 102 -34.60 -7.79 2.48
CA GLY A 102 -34.54 -8.42 3.81
C GLY A 102 -33.59 -7.66 4.72
#